data_AF-A0AAD8E2Q4-F1
#
_entry.id   AF-A0AAD8E2Q4-F1
#
_cell.length_a   1.000
_cell.length_b   1.000
_cell.length_c   1.000
_cell.angle_alpha   90.00
_cell.angle_beta   90.00
_cell.angle_gamma   90.00
#
_symmetry.space_group_name_H-M   'P 1'
#
loop_
_entity.id
_entity.type
_entity.pdbx_description
1 polymer ?
#
loop_
_entity_poly.entity_id
_entity_poly.type
_entity_poly.pdbx_seq_one_letter_code
_entity_poly.pdbx_strand_id
1 'polypeptide(L)'
;GQDFHPVYLQNHSSEEDGWLPAETERKAKRNYHHFPPPMKPITSQYWCRRKARGQAQKRTRERDDITSCAAIFLEAMTEEGHDITSGTSESAVCGFVDAVDKGGGAESSSESSALQKREYVFRELLDTERDYVHDLHEVVEGYMALMRDPECEIPMPEDLKGGKDKMVFGNIEAIYEWHRDFFLKALEKCVDQPAELGPLFKRYERKLQMYVVYCQNKPVSEYIVSEYIETYFEDLRQKLGHKLQLCDLLIKPVQRIMKYQLLLRDIYKYTERANLPSETESLRLAMQVMQVVPKAANDMMDVGRLQGFDGKITAQGRLLINETLVCCEGASAFNFKGKELQVFLFEQIIIFSEAVGKKTQFTNPVYIHKAHIQ
;
A
#
# COMPACT_ATOMS: atom_id res chain seq x y z
N GLY A 1 -46.52 -61.14 31.00
CA GLY A 1 -46.56 -60.91 29.56
C GLY A 1 -45.16 -60.85 29.05
N GLN A 2 -44.66 -61.96 28.53
CA GLN A 2 -43.56 -61.94 27.57
C GLN A 2 -44.22 -61.78 26.20
N ASP A 3 -43.70 -60.88 25.36
CA ASP A 3 -43.74 -61.07 23.92
C ASP A 3 -42.95 -60.01 23.13
N PHE A 4 -42.13 -60.55 22.22
CA PHE A 4 -41.66 -60.04 20.92
C PHE A 4 -40.69 -58.85 20.77
N HIS A 5 -39.49 -59.19 20.27
CA HIS A 5 -38.67 -58.43 19.32
C HIS A 5 -39.47 -58.04 18.05
N PRO A 6 -39.09 -56.97 17.32
CA PRO A 6 -38.33 -57.23 16.09
C PRO A 6 -37.28 -56.17 15.70
N VAL A 7 -36.32 -56.65 14.91
CA VAL A 7 -35.33 -55.93 14.11
C VAL A 7 -36.00 -55.28 12.89
N TYR A 8 -35.57 -54.09 12.44
CA TYR A 8 -35.56 -53.71 11.02
C TYR A 8 -34.58 -52.56 10.68
N LEU A 9 -33.67 -52.86 9.74
CA LEU A 9 -33.10 -52.09 8.61
C LEU A 9 -32.26 -50.80 8.80
N GLN A 10 -30.94 -50.98 8.61
CA GLN A 10 -30.06 -50.35 7.60
C GLN A 10 -30.52 -49.06 6.88
N ASN A 11 -29.74 -47.99 7.04
CA ASN A 11 -28.88 -47.35 6.01
C ASN A 11 -28.67 -45.87 6.34
N HIS A 12 -27.45 -45.47 6.68
CA HIS A 12 -26.94 -44.16 6.28
C HIS A 12 -25.44 -44.24 6.08
N SER A 13 -25.08 -43.97 4.84
CA SER A 13 -23.76 -43.80 4.25
C SER A 13 -22.96 -42.69 4.93
N SER A 14 -21.69 -42.99 5.16
CA SER A 14 -20.67 -42.16 5.77
C SER A 14 -20.29 -40.97 4.87
N GLU A 15 -20.44 -39.76 5.40
CA GLU A 15 -19.68 -38.57 4.98
C GLU A 15 -18.37 -38.55 5.76
N GLU A 16 -17.23 -38.71 5.08
CA GLU A 16 -15.91 -38.41 5.63
C GLU A 16 -15.50 -36.99 5.23
N ASP A 17 -15.79 -36.01 6.09
CA ASP A 17 -15.12 -34.70 6.09
C ASP A 17 -13.82 -34.79 6.90
N GLY A 18 -12.70 -34.94 6.19
CA GLY A 18 -11.36 -34.95 6.76
C GLY A 18 -10.94 -33.58 7.28
N TRP A 19 -11.10 -33.35 8.58
CA TRP A 19 -10.46 -32.27 9.31
C TRP A 19 -8.93 -32.43 9.33
N LEU A 20 -8.19 -31.41 8.89
CA LEU A 20 -6.74 -31.31 9.13
C LEU A 20 -6.45 -31.01 10.62
N PRO A 21 -5.38 -31.56 11.23
CA PRO A 21 -5.22 -31.59 12.69
C PRO A 21 -4.81 -30.24 13.30
N ALA A 22 -5.37 -29.94 14.47
CA ALA A 22 -5.21 -28.71 15.29
C ALA A 22 -3.78 -28.40 15.81
N GLU A 23 -2.74 -29.03 15.24
CA GLU A 23 -1.35 -28.92 15.70
C GLU A 23 -0.54 -27.90 14.90
N THR A 24 -0.96 -27.58 13.67
CA THR A 24 -0.39 -26.48 12.84
C THR A 24 -0.76 -25.09 13.37
N GLU A 25 -1.91 -24.95 14.02
CA GLU A 25 -2.39 -23.67 14.55
C GLU A 25 -1.66 -23.24 15.84
N ARG A 26 -1.08 -24.21 16.58
CA ARG A 26 -0.31 -23.94 17.81
C ARG A 26 1.11 -23.44 17.54
N LYS A 27 1.70 -23.72 16.37
CA LYS A 27 3.01 -23.18 15.97
C LYS A 27 2.94 -21.74 15.45
N ALA A 28 1.80 -21.31 14.90
CA ALA A 28 1.62 -19.93 14.41
C ALA A 28 1.48 -18.88 15.53
N LYS A 29 1.21 -19.30 16.78
CA LYS A 29 0.97 -18.39 17.92
C LYS A 29 2.21 -18.12 18.79
N ARG A 30 3.39 -18.70 18.49
CA ARG A 30 4.58 -18.60 19.35
C ARG A 30 5.72 -17.69 18.88
N ASN A 31 5.64 -17.10 17.69
CA ASN A 31 6.68 -16.19 17.15
C ASN A 31 6.20 -14.73 17.02
N TYR A 32 5.53 -14.20 18.04
CA TYR A 32 5.44 -12.75 18.22
C TYR A 32 6.71 -12.27 18.92
N HIS A 33 7.77 -12.02 18.15
CA HIS A 33 8.83 -11.14 18.63
C HIS A 33 8.19 -9.78 18.95
N HIS A 34 8.25 -9.38 20.22
CA HIS A 34 7.88 -8.01 20.62
C HIS A 34 8.75 -7.05 19.82
N PHE A 35 8.13 -6.26 18.95
CA PHE A 35 8.80 -5.15 18.30
C PHE A 35 9.35 -4.20 19.39
N PRO A 36 10.60 -3.73 19.27
CA PRO A 36 11.13 -2.72 20.19
C PRO A 36 10.23 -1.47 20.14
N PRO A 37 10.03 -0.78 21.27
CA PRO A 37 9.23 0.43 21.30
C PRO A 37 9.80 1.47 20.32
N PRO A 38 8.97 2.17 19.53
CA PRO A 38 9.43 3.23 18.65
C PRO A 38 10.07 4.34 19.48
N MET A 39 11.26 4.78 19.06
CA MET A 39 11.93 5.94 19.64
C MET A 39 11.04 7.18 19.53
N LYS A 40 11.10 8.05 20.53
CA LYS A 40 10.37 9.33 20.56
C LYS A 40 10.73 10.15 19.31
N PRO A 41 9.76 10.84 18.69
CA PRO A 41 10.06 11.76 17.59
C PRO A 41 11.09 12.78 18.06
N ILE A 42 12.08 13.08 17.20
CA ILE A 42 13.01 14.17 17.44
C ILE A 42 12.19 15.46 17.42
N THR A 43 11.88 15.99 18.61
CA THR A 43 11.39 17.36 18.76
C THR A 43 12.54 18.32 18.45
N SER A 44 12.78 18.57 17.16
CA SER A 44 13.79 19.55 16.75
C SER A 44 13.26 20.95 17.02
N GLN A 45 13.61 21.49 18.19
CA GLN A 45 13.57 22.93 18.48
C GLN A 45 14.65 23.72 17.72
N TYR A 46 15.26 23.17 16.65
CA TYR A 46 16.27 23.87 15.86
C TYR A 46 15.73 24.62 14.65
N TRP A 47 14.41 24.65 14.44
CA TRP A 47 13.77 25.43 13.37
C TRP A 47 13.66 26.95 13.63
N CYS A 48 14.40 27.52 14.59
CA CYS A 48 14.50 28.97 14.73
C CYS A 48 15.74 29.44 15.51
N ARG A 49 16.91 29.51 14.86
CA ARG A 49 17.95 30.53 15.15
C ARG A 49 19.12 30.50 14.16
N ARG A 50 19.11 31.44 13.20
CA ARG A 50 20.23 32.39 12.94
C ARG A 50 19.82 33.41 11.87
N LYS A 51 19.66 34.66 12.29
CA LYS A 51 19.60 35.83 11.40
C LYS A 51 21.03 36.33 11.12
N ALA A 52 21.24 36.71 9.86
CA ALA A 52 22.10 37.78 9.34
C ALA A 52 23.62 37.73 9.60
N ARG A 53 24.40 37.56 8.52
CA ARG A 53 25.52 38.44 8.11
C ARG A 53 26.17 37.96 6.80
N GLY A 54 26.40 38.91 5.89
CA GLY A 54 27.53 38.90 4.95
C GLY A 54 27.30 38.26 3.57
N GLN A 55 27.31 39.10 2.54
CA GLN A 55 27.43 38.74 1.13
C GLN A 55 28.70 37.90 0.87
N ALA A 56 28.57 36.80 0.12
CA ALA A 56 29.58 36.38 -0.86
C ALA A 56 28.95 35.35 -1.83
N GLN A 57 28.98 35.72 -3.11
CA GLN A 57 28.40 35.02 -4.24
C GLN A 57 29.15 33.71 -4.54
N LYS A 58 28.47 32.56 -4.43
CA LYS A 58 28.79 31.36 -5.21
C LYS A 58 27.48 30.66 -5.55
N ARG A 59 27.10 30.72 -6.83
CA ARG A 59 25.94 30.05 -7.40
C ARG A 59 26.13 28.54 -7.33
N THR A 60 25.49 27.90 -6.36
CA THR A 60 25.07 26.50 -6.44
C THR A 60 23.56 26.52 -6.52
N ARG A 61 23.01 25.98 -7.62
CA ARG A 61 21.56 25.82 -7.82
C ARG A 61 21.02 24.99 -6.64
N GLU A 62 20.18 25.59 -5.80
CA GLU A 62 19.37 24.88 -4.81
C GLU A 62 18.50 23.87 -5.57
N ARG A 63 18.75 22.57 -5.39
CA ARG A 63 17.84 21.47 -5.78
C ARG A 63 16.73 21.45 -4.73
N ASP A 64 15.68 22.23 -4.96
CA ASP A 64 14.42 22.17 -4.20
C ASP A 64 13.37 21.26 -4.89
N ASP A 65 13.83 20.24 -5.62
CA ASP A 65 12.96 19.24 -6.24
C ASP A 65 12.93 17.96 -5.37
N ILE A 66 12.40 18.07 -4.15
CA ILE A 66 11.87 16.89 -3.46
C ILE A 66 10.42 16.80 -3.92
N THR A 67 10.17 15.99 -4.95
CA THR A 67 8.83 15.59 -5.35
C THR A 67 8.15 15.02 -4.11
N SER A 68 7.28 15.83 -3.50
CA SER A 68 6.51 15.46 -2.32
C SER A 68 5.92 14.07 -2.56
N CYS A 69 5.90 13.17 -1.58
CA CYS A 69 5.20 11.90 -1.77
C CYS A 69 3.74 12.12 -2.17
N ALA A 70 3.15 13.28 -1.84
CA ALA A 70 1.86 13.69 -2.37
C ALA A 70 1.88 13.91 -3.89
N ALA A 71 2.94 14.48 -4.47
CA ALA A 71 3.11 14.61 -5.91
C ALA A 71 3.32 13.25 -6.59
N ILE A 72 4.05 12.29 -6.00
CA ILE A 72 4.13 10.92 -6.57
C ILE A 72 2.77 10.20 -6.44
N PHE A 73 2.08 10.35 -5.31
CA PHE A 73 0.75 9.81 -5.10
C PHE A 73 -0.28 10.43 -6.06
N LEU A 74 -0.19 11.74 -6.31
CA LEU A 74 -1.05 12.46 -7.27
C LEU A 74 -0.68 12.14 -8.72
N GLU A 75 0.60 12.13 -9.10
CA GLU A 75 1.05 11.76 -10.45
C GLU A 75 0.59 10.35 -10.81
N ALA A 76 0.80 9.38 -9.91
CA ALA A 76 0.32 8.01 -10.09
C ALA A 76 -1.22 7.90 -10.08
N MET A 77 -1.95 8.85 -9.47
CA MET A 77 -3.42 8.92 -9.54
C MET A 77 -3.92 9.64 -10.79
N THR A 78 -3.11 10.52 -11.39
CA THR A 78 -3.47 11.31 -12.59
C THR A 78 -3.08 10.63 -13.90
N GLU A 79 -2.23 9.61 -13.89
CA GLU A 79 -1.96 8.78 -15.08
C GLU A 79 -3.09 7.77 -15.34
N GLU A 80 -4.28 8.28 -15.67
CA GLU A 80 -5.16 7.58 -16.61
C GLU A 80 -4.50 7.65 -18.00
N GLY A 81 -3.55 6.74 -18.24
CA GLY A 81 -2.97 6.48 -19.56
C GLY A 81 -1.74 7.31 -19.92
N HIS A 82 -0.56 6.86 -19.50
CA HIS A 82 0.59 6.76 -20.40
C HIS A 82 1.59 5.72 -19.86
N ASP A 83 2.14 4.96 -20.79
CA ASP A 83 3.20 3.97 -20.59
C ASP A 83 4.44 4.62 -19.94
N ILE A 84 4.81 4.16 -18.74
CA ILE A 84 6.18 4.31 -18.24
C ILE A 84 6.87 2.96 -18.40
N THR A 85 7.43 2.74 -19.59
CA THR A 85 8.38 1.68 -19.88
C THR A 85 9.78 2.31 -19.98
N SER A 86 10.66 1.98 -19.04
CA SER A 86 12.10 2.21 -19.18
C SER A 86 12.84 0.87 -19.25
N GLY A 87 13.08 0.44 -20.48
CA GLY A 87 14.32 -0.25 -20.87
C GLY A 87 14.50 -1.70 -20.43
N THR A 88 13.80 -2.64 -21.07
CA THR A 88 14.42 -3.85 -21.63
C THR A 88 13.55 -4.39 -22.76
N SER A 89 14.20 -4.94 -23.79
CA SER A 89 13.69 -5.24 -25.13
C SER A 89 12.63 -6.36 -25.20
N GLU A 90 11.73 -6.22 -26.20
CA GLU A 90 10.71 -7.18 -26.72
C GLU A 90 9.43 -7.26 -25.86
N SER A 91 8.21 -7.03 -26.33
CA SER A 91 7.56 -7.29 -27.62
C SER A 91 6.44 -6.28 -27.87
N ALA A 92 6.36 -5.77 -29.10
CA ALA A 92 5.30 -4.89 -29.55
C ALA A 92 4.02 -5.68 -29.88
N VAL A 93 3.00 -5.67 -29.01
CA VAL A 93 1.60 -5.84 -29.46
C VAL A 93 0.62 -5.24 -28.44
N CYS A 94 -0.03 -4.13 -28.78
CA CYS A 94 -1.49 -3.92 -28.67
C CYS A 94 -1.82 -2.45 -28.95
N GLY A 95 -1.61 -2.04 -30.19
CA GLY A 95 -2.22 -0.85 -30.75
C GLY A 95 -3.24 -1.28 -31.80
N PHE A 96 -4.49 -0.90 -31.60
CA PHE A 96 -5.53 -0.78 -32.63
C PHE A 96 -6.15 -2.07 -33.21
N VAL A 97 -7.38 -2.37 -32.77
CA VAL A 97 -8.48 -2.83 -33.64
C VAL A 97 -9.81 -2.60 -32.92
N ASP A 98 -10.41 -1.42 -33.11
CA ASP A 98 -11.86 -1.28 -33.10
C ASP A 98 -12.30 -1.19 -34.57
N ALA A 99 -12.67 -2.34 -35.14
CA ALA A 99 -13.33 -2.43 -36.43
C ALA A 99 -14.64 -3.20 -36.26
N VAL A 100 -15.71 -2.49 -36.62
CA VAL A 100 -17.12 -2.84 -36.73
C VAL A 100 -17.40 -4.31 -37.08
N ASP A 101 -18.31 -4.96 -36.36
CA ASP A 101 -19.12 -6.04 -36.93
C ASP A 101 -20.62 -5.86 -36.63
N LYS A 102 -21.42 -5.94 -37.70
CA LYS A 102 -22.88 -5.94 -37.71
C LYS A 102 -23.30 -7.34 -38.16
N GLY A 103 -23.93 -8.12 -37.29
CA GLY A 103 -24.75 -9.25 -37.74
C GLY A 103 -24.93 -10.40 -36.75
N GLY A 104 -26.09 -10.47 -36.10
CA GLY A 104 -26.94 -11.67 -35.96
C GLY A 104 -26.44 -12.99 -35.34
N GLY A 105 -25.16 -13.15 -35.00
CA GLY A 105 -24.59 -14.35 -34.38
C GLY A 105 -23.41 -14.05 -33.44
N ALA A 106 -23.35 -12.82 -32.92
CA ALA A 106 -22.15 -12.16 -32.40
C ALA A 106 -21.89 -12.28 -30.88
N GLU A 107 -22.83 -12.83 -30.10
CA GLU A 107 -22.68 -12.86 -28.64
C GLU A 107 -21.60 -13.84 -28.18
N SER A 108 -21.53 -15.06 -28.73
CA SER A 108 -20.54 -16.06 -28.32
C SER A 108 -19.10 -15.73 -28.76
N SER A 109 -18.92 -15.01 -29.88
CA SER A 109 -17.59 -14.55 -30.30
C SER A 109 -17.10 -13.37 -29.46
N SER A 110 -18.02 -12.51 -29.01
CA SER A 110 -17.74 -11.39 -28.11
C SER A 110 -17.38 -11.86 -26.70
N GLU A 111 -18.12 -12.82 -26.13
CA GLU A 111 -17.81 -13.42 -24.82
C GLU A 111 -16.46 -14.14 -24.84
N SER A 112 -16.18 -14.93 -25.89
CA SER A 112 -14.89 -15.62 -26.04
C SER A 112 -13.72 -14.63 -26.17
N SER A 113 -13.90 -13.51 -26.87
CA SER A 113 -12.89 -12.45 -26.96
C SER A 113 -12.66 -11.77 -25.60
N ALA A 114 -13.72 -11.55 -24.83
CA ALA A 114 -13.62 -11.00 -23.48
C ALA A 114 -12.85 -11.93 -22.53
N LEU A 115 -13.09 -13.25 -22.60
CA LEU A 115 -12.34 -14.24 -21.83
C LEU A 115 -10.84 -14.24 -22.16
N GLN A 116 -10.48 -14.13 -23.43
CA GLN A 116 -9.08 -14.01 -23.84
C GLN A 116 -8.42 -12.75 -23.29
N LYS A 117 -9.09 -11.59 -23.40
CA LYS A 117 -8.60 -10.32 -22.84
C LYS A 117 -8.45 -10.40 -21.31
N ARG A 118 -9.40 -11.01 -20.63
CA ARG A 118 -9.35 -11.27 -19.19
C ARG A 118 -8.13 -12.10 -18.80
N GLU A 119 -7.85 -13.17 -19.53
CA GLU A 119 -6.68 -14.04 -19.32
C GLU A 119 -5.36 -13.27 -19.47
N TYR A 120 -5.26 -12.38 -20.47
CA TYR A 120 -4.07 -11.53 -20.62
C TYR A 120 -3.83 -10.63 -19.41
N VAL A 121 -4.87 -9.97 -18.89
CA VAL A 121 -4.74 -9.09 -17.71
C VAL A 121 -4.42 -9.90 -16.45
N PHE A 122 -4.99 -11.10 -16.29
CA PHE A 122 -4.64 -12.02 -15.21
C PHE A 122 -3.17 -12.42 -15.24
N ARG A 123 -2.66 -12.72 -16.45
CA ARG A 123 -1.25 -13.05 -16.64
C ARG A 123 -0.34 -11.87 -16.35
N GLU A 124 -0.70 -10.67 -16.83
CA GLU A 124 0.01 -9.43 -16.49
C GLU A 124 0.07 -9.23 -14.97
N LEU A 125 -1.05 -9.43 -14.26
CA LEU A 125 -1.09 -9.32 -12.79
C LEU A 125 -0.07 -10.25 -12.12
N LEU A 126 0.00 -11.50 -12.57
CA LEU A 126 0.89 -12.50 -12.00
C LEU A 126 2.36 -12.26 -12.36
N ASP A 127 2.67 -11.97 -13.62
CA ASP A 127 4.05 -11.75 -14.06
C ASP A 127 4.62 -10.49 -13.40
N THR A 128 3.86 -9.41 -13.38
CA THR A 128 4.27 -8.19 -12.66
C THR A 128 4.29 -8.35 -11.13
N GLU A 129 3.61 -9.36 -10.56
CA GLU A 129 3.77 -9.71 -9.14
C GLU A 129 5.12 -10.39 -8.89
N ARG A 130 5.56 -11.28 -9.79
CA ARG A 130 6.87 -11.93 -9.68
C ARG A 130 7.99 -10.90 -9.76
N ASP A 131 7.89 -9.97 -10.70
CA ASP A 131 8.83 -8.86 -10.84
C ASP A 131 8.84 -8.02 -9.57
N TYR A 132 7.67 -7.66 -9.04
CA TYR A 132 7.57 -6.90 -7.79
C TYR A 132 8.22 -7.62 -6.60
N VAL A 133 7.96 -8.93 -6.42
CA VAL A 133 8.60 -9.72 -5.35
C VAL A 133 10.11 -9.79 -5.53
N HIS A 134 10.59 -9.89 -6.77
CA HIS A 134 12.02 -9.89 -7.08
C HIS A 134 12.66 -8.53 -6.75
N ASP A 135 12.03 -7.44 -7.15
CA ASP A 135 12.50 -6.10 -6.83
C ASP A 135 12.56 -5.85 -5.31
N LEU A 136 11.56 -6.33 -4.56
CA LEU A 136 11.60 -6.25 -3.10
C LEU A 136 12.71 -7.12 -2.49
N HIS A 137 12.99 -8.28 -3.09
CA HIS A 137 14.11 -9.12 -2.69
C HIS A 137 15.45 -8.38 -2.86
N GLU A 138 15.65 -7.63 -3.95
CA GLU A 138 16.86 -6.80 -4.13
C GLU A 138 17.05 -5.79 -2.99
N VAL A 139 15.97 -5.25 -2.44
CA VAL A 139 16.05 -4.34 -1.27
C VAL A 139 16.39 -5.11 0.00
N VAL A 140 15.67 -6.19 0.31
CA VAL A 140 15.77 -6.89 1.59
C VAL A 140 17.00 -7.79 1.67
N GLU A 141 17.18 -8.67 0.70
CA GLU A 141 18.29 -9.62 0.65
C GLU A 141 19.55 -9.03 -0.01
N GLY A 142 19.43 -7.87 -0.66
CA GLY A 142 20.57 -7.11 -1.18
C GLY A 142 20.98 -5.98 -0.23
N TYR A 143 20.33 -4.82 -0.34
CA TYR A 143 20.73 -3.63 0.42
C TYR A 143 20.67 -3.83 1.94
N MET A 144 19.54 -4.30 2.49
CA MET A 144 19.39 -4.45 3.94
C MET A 144 20.32 -5.53 4.51
N ALA A 145 20.48 -6.65 3.82
CA ALA A 145 21.42 -7.70 4.22
C ALA A 145 22.87 -7.19 4.24
N LEU A 146 23.30 -6.51 3.18
CA LEU A 146 24.65 -5.96 3.07
C LEU A 146 24.93 -4.85 4.10
N MET A 147 23.93 -4.05 4.43
CA MET A 147 24.01 -3.05 5.51
C MET A 147 24.10 -3.68 6.90
N ARG A 148 23.50 -4.86 7.10
CA ARG A 148 23.52 -5.59 8.38
C ARG A 148 24.78 -6.45 8.54
N ASP A 149 25.50 -6.72 7.45
CA ASP A 149 26.71 -7.54 7.43
C ASP A 149 27.89 -6.83 8.14
N PRO A 150 28.39 -7.36 9.27
CA PRO A 150 29.53 -6.81 9.98
C PRO A 150 30.83 -6.81 9.17
N GLU A 151 30.95 -7.71 8.20
CA GLU A 151 32.13 -7.87 7.35
C GLU A 151 32.05 -7.03 6.07
N CYS A 152 31.02 -6.19 5.93
CA CYS A 152 30.88 -5.32 4.76
C CYS A 152 32.00 -4.27 4.72
N GLU A 153 32.80 -4.32 3.66
CA GLU A 153 33.88 -3.36 3.39
C GLU A 153 33.41 -1.91 3.17
N ILE A 154 32.12 -1.70 2.88
CA ILE A 154 31.55 -0.36 2.64
C ILE A 154 31.10 0.20 4.00
N PRO A 155 31.77 1.23 4.56
CA PRO A 155 31.46 1.73 5.89
C PRO A 155 30.11 2.46 5.90
N MET A 156 29.21 2.03 6.78
CA MET A 156 27.92 2.70 6.99
C MET A 156 28.13 4.09 7.63
N PRO A 157 27.52 5.16 7.10
CA PRO A 157 27.45 6.47 7.74
C PRO A 157 26.93 6.39 9.20
N GLU A 158 27.54 7.17 10.09
CA GLU A 158 27.26 7.11 11.54
C GLU A 158 25.79 7.45 11.89
N ASP A 159 25.16 8.33 11.12
CA ASP A 159 23.76 8.69 11.33
C ASP A 159 22.79 7.58 10.89
N LEU A 160 23.12 6.83 9.82
CA LEU A 160 22.43 5.60 9.43
C LEU A 160 22.58 4.53 10.51
N LYS A 161 23.81 4.32 10.99
CA LYS A 161 24.11 3.39 12.10
C LYS A 161 23.41 3.78 13.40
N GLY A 162 23.16 5.07 13.60
CA GLY A 162 22.39 5.64 14.72
C GLY A 162 20.89 5.33 14.70
N GLY A 163 20.40 4.56 13.72
CA GLY A 163 19.01 4.09 13.64
C GLY A 163 18.18 4.72 12.51
N LYS A 164 18.76 5.62 11.70
CA LYS A 164 18.10 6.13 10.50
C LYS A 164 17.94 5.06 9.42
N ASP A 165 18.76 4.01 9.41
CA ASP A 165 18.61 2.84 8.54
C ASP A 165 17.18 2.26 8.58
N LYS A 166 16.58 2.16 9.78
CA LYS A 166 15.19 1.69 9.95
C LYS A 166 14.17 2.62 9.31
N MET A 167 14.45 3.93 9.28
CA MET A 167 13.59 4.94 8.67
C MET A 167 13.70 4.95 7.14
N VAL A 168 14.86 4.56 6.59
CA VAL A 168 15.05 4.36 5.15
C VAL A 168 14.12 3.27 4.62
N PHE A 169 14.11 2.10 5.27
CA PHE A 169 13.37 0.93 4.75
C PHE A 169 11.93 0.83 5.28
N GLY A 170 11.62 1.48 6.40
CA GLY A 170 10.29 1.40 7.03
C GLY A 170 9.90 -0.05 7.31
N ASN A 171 8.73 -0.46 6.82
CA ASN A 171 8.22 -1.83 6.94
C ASN A 171 8.31 -2.64 5.64
N ILE A 172 9.23 -2.30 4.71
CA ILE A 172 9.33 -3.00 3.41
C ILE A 172 9.64 -4.49 3.53
N GLU A 173 10.41 -4.90 4.55
CA GLU A 173 10.71 -6.31 4.84
C GLU A 173 9.42 -7.10 5.13
N ALA A 174 8.49 -6.53 5.90
CA ALA A 174 7.20 -7.15 6.18
C ALA A 174 6.29 -7.22 4.94
N ILE A 175 6.40 -6.26 4.02
CA ILE A 175 5.73 -6.30 2.71
C ILE A 175 6.30 -7.47 1.90
N TYR A 176 7.62 -7.48 1.71
CA TYR A 176 8.32 -8.51 0.96
C TYR A 176 8.00 -9.93 1.42
N GLU A 177 8.17 -10.22 2.72
CA GLU A 177 7.89 -11.53 3.29
C GLU A 177 6.45 -11.98 3.02
N TRP A 178 5.47 -11.08 3.19
CA TRP A 178 4.08 -11.42 2.95
C TRP A 178 3.80 -11.72 1.48
N HIS A 179 4.32 -10.89 0.57
CA HIS A 179 4.14 -11.10 -0.87
C HIS A 179 4.80 -12.40 -1.34
N ARG A 180 6.07 -12.64 -0.96
CA ARG A 180 6.84 -13.84 -1.29
C ARG A 180 6.20 -15.11 -0.74
N ASP A 181 5.85 -15.12 0.55
CA ASP A 181 5.51 -16.36 1.23
C ASP A 181 4.04 -16.75 1.06
N PHE A 182 3.16 -15.77 0.82
CA PHE A 182 1.71 -15.98 0.79
C PHE A 182 1.04 -15.42 -0.47
N PHE A 183 1.17 -14.12 -0.75
CA PHE A 183 0.29 -13.46 -1.73
C PHE A 183 0.58 -13.92 -3.17
N LEU A 184 1.84 -13.96 -3.59
CA LEU A 184 2.24 -14.44 -4.92
C LEU A 184 1.77 -15.88 -5.14
N LYS A 185 2.03 -16.78 -4.18
CA LYS A 185 1.58 -18.18 -4.25
C LYS A 185 0.06 -18.33 -4.31
N ALA A 186 -0.67 -17.38 -3.72
CA ALA A 186 -2.13 -17.37 -3.79
C ALA A 186 -2.62 -16.86 -5.15
N LEU A 187 -1.98 -15.84 -5.74
CA LEU A 187 -2.26 -15.39 -7.11
C LEU A 187 -1.94 -16.48 -8.14
N GLU A 188 -0.87 -17.26 -7.96
CA GLU A 188 -0.54 -18.39 -8.83
C GLU A 188 -1.69 -19.41 -8.89
N LYS A 189 -2.37 -19.66 -7.77
CA LYS A 189 -3.54 -20.56 -7.72
C LYS A 189 -4.78 -19.97 -8.39
N CYS A 190 -4.88 -18.63 -8.48
CA CYS A 190 -5.98 -17.98 -9.19
C CYS A 190 -5.89 -18.16 -10.72
N VAL A 191 -4.76 -18.63 -11.26
CA VAL A 191 -4.68 -19.01 -12.69
C VAL A 191 -5.58 -20.22 -12.96
N ASP A 192 -5.52 -21.23 -12.09
CA ASP A 192 -6.37 -22.42 -12.20
C ASP A 192 -7.81 -22.15 -11.74
N GLN A 193 -7.99 -21.23 -10.78
CA GLN A 193 -9.29 -20.87 -10.20
C GLN A 193 -9.51 -19.35 -10.20
N PRO A 194 -9.83 -18.74 -11.35
CA PRO A 194 -9.96 -17.28 -11.46
C PRO A 194 -11.03 -16.64 -10.57
N ALA A 195 -12.08 -17.40 -10.24
CA ALA A 195 -13.15 -16.96 -9.34
C ALA A 195 -12.65 -16.63 -7.91
N GLU A 196 -11.50 -17.18 -7.50
CA GLU A 196 -10.92 -16.93 -6.17
C GLU A 196 -10.21 -15.57 -6.07
N LEU A 197 -10.01 -14.86 -7.18
CA LEU A 197 -9.29 -13.57 -7.16
C LEU A 197 -10.01 -12.51 -6.32
N GLY A 198 -11.32 -12.36 -6.51
CA GLY A 198 -12.12 -11.40 -5.72
C GLY A 198 -12.07 -11.69 -4.21
N PRO A 199 -12.41 -12.92 -3.78
CA PRO A 199 -12.29 -13.36 -2.40
C PRO A 199 -10.88 -13.20 -1.82
N LEU A 200 -9.83 -13.44 -2.62
CA LEU A 200 -8.44 -13.31 -2.19
C LEU A 200 -8.12 -11.89 -1.69
N PHE A 201 -8.42 -10.87 -2.49
CA PHE A 201 -8.19 -9.48 -2.09
C PHE A 201 -9.01 -9.08 -0.86
N LYS A 202 -10.27 -9.55 -0.78
CA LYS A 202 -11.11 -9.28 0.39
C LYS A 202 -10.55 -9.91 1.67
N ARG A 203 -10.07 -11.17 1.59
CA ARG A 203 -9.46 -11.89 2.71
C ARG A 203 -8.24 -11.15 3.28
N TYR A 204 -7.45 -10.53 2.40
CA TYR A 204 -6.22 -9.85 2.78
C TYR A 204 -6.36 -8.33 2.96
N GLU A 205 -7.57 -7.76 2.94
CA GLU A 205 -7.84 -6.33 3.14
C GLU A 205 -7.09 -5.74 4.36
N ARG A 206 -7.15 -6.43 5.51
CA ARG A 206 -6.46 -5.98 6.73
C ARG A 206 -4.94 -6.03 6.60
N LYS A 207 -4.41 -7.01 5.85
CA LYS A 207 -2.98 -7.20 5.67
C LYS A 207 -2.41 -6.12 4.74
N LEU A 208 -3.17 -5.74 3.71
CA LEU A 208 -2.84 -4.63 2.80
C LEU A 208 -2.74 -3.25 3.49
N GLN A 209 -3.26 -3.09 4.71
CA GLN A 209 -3.05 -1.87 5.50
C GLN A 209 -1.57 -1.61 5.85
N MET A 210 -0.68 -2.60 5.68
CA MET A 210 0.77 -2.37 5.82
C MET A 210 1.30 -1.31 4.83
N TYR A 211 0.64 -1.12 3.68
CA TYR A 211 0.99 -0.09 2.71
C TYR A 211 0.72 1.32 3.23
N VAL A 212 -0.29 1.51 4.09
CA VAL A 212 -0.57 2.80 4.75
C VAL A 212 0.63 3.23 5.61
N VAL A 213 1.18 2.29 6.38
CA VAL A 213 2.37 2.52 7.21
C VAL A 213 3.58 2.86 6.34
N TYR A 214 3.77 2.13 5.24
CA TYR A 214 4.88 2.36 4.32
C TYR A 214 4.81 3.75 3.68
N CYS A 215 3.66 4.11 3.12
CA CYS A 215 3.42 5.40 2.49
C CYS A 215 3.56 6.58 3.47
N GLN A 216 3.17 6.39 4.73
CA GLN A 216 3.37 7.41 5.77
C GLN A 216 4.87 7.67 6.05
N ASN A 217 5.71 6.63 5.99
CA ASN A 217 7.15 6.74 6.20
C ASN A 217 7.92 7.20 4.95
N LYS A 218 7.36 7.01 3.74
CA LYS A 218 8.05 7.29 2.46
C LYS A 218 8.69 8.70 2.36
N PRO A 219 8.06 9.81 2.80
CA PRO A 219 8.70 11.13 2.75
C PRO A 219 9.98 11.22 3.58
N VAL A 220 10.01 10.52 4.71
CA VAL A 220 11.15 10.49 5.62
C VAL A 220 12.29 9.65 5.03
N SER A 221 11.94 8.48 4.47
CA SER A 221 12.87 7.62 3.75
C SER A 221 13.53 8.37 2.60
N GLU A 222 12.74 9.07 1.78
CA GLU A 222 13.20 9.82 0.62
C GLU A 222 14.17 10.94 0.98
N TYR A 223 13.87 11.70 2.03
CA TYR A 223 14.79 12.72 2.54
C TYR A 223 16.15 12.12 2.92
N ILE A 224 16.16 11.05 3.72
CA ILE A 224 17.41 10.41 4.17
C ILE A 224 18.17 9.82 2.98
N VAL A 225 17.48 9.13 2.07
CA VAL A 225 18.10 8.52 0.89
C VAL A 225 18.73 9.60 0.01
N SER A 226 18.10 10.75 -0.16
CA SER A 226 18.62 11.84 -0.99
C SER A 226 19.98 12.38 -0.53
N GLU A 227 20.27 12.32 0.77
CA GLU A 227 21.58 12.73 1.33
C GLU A 227 22.71 11.77 0.94
N TYR A 228 22.37 10.50 0.67
CA TYR A 228 23.34 9.41 0.50
C TYR A 228 23.23 8.69 -0.86
N ILE A 229 22.34 9.13 -1.74
CA ILE A 229 22.01 8.42 -3.00
C ILE A 229 23.19 8.37 -3.97
N GLU A 230 23.95 9.47 -4.09
CA GLU A 230 25.14 9.57 -4.97
C GLU A 230 26.43 9.09 -4.27
N THR A 231 26.36 8.65 -3.00
CA THR A 231 27.53 8.22 -2.21
C THR A 231 27.34 6.79 -1.69
N TYR A 232 26.97 6.62 -0.44
CA TYR A 232 26.89 5.32 0.23
C TYR A 232 25.98 4.32 -0.50
N PHE A 233 24.80 4.75 -0.96
CA PHE A 233 23.88 3.86 -1.65
C PHE A 233 24.32 3.52 -3.08
N GLU A 234 25.11 4.39 -3.72
CA GLU A 234 25.71 4.10 -5.02
C GLU A 234 26.82 3.05 -4.90
N ASP A 235 27.65 3.11 -3.86
CA ASP A 235 28.67 2.09 -3.58
C ASP A 235 28.02 0.71 -3.32
N LEU A 236 26.93 0.68 -2.54
CA LEU A 236 26.17 -0.55 -2.32
C LEU A 236 25.56 -1.08 -3.63
N ARG A 237 24.97 -0.20 -4.45
CA ARG A 237 24.40 -0.57 -5.76
C ARG A 237 25.46 -1.21 -6.67
N GLN A 238 26.66 -0.64 -6.73
CA GLN A 238 27.76 -1.16 -7.52
C GLN A 238 28.24 -2.53 -7.01
N LYS A 239 28.38 -2.68 -5.68
CA LYS A 239 28.76 -3.97 -5.07
C LYS A 239 27.74 -5.07 -5.33
N LEU A 240 26.45 -4.73 -5.31
CA LEU A 240 25.36 -5.66 -5.60
C LEU A 240 25.17 -5.92 -7.10
N GLY A 241 25.73 -5.06 -7.98
CA GLY A 241 25.56 -5.15 -9.42
C GLY A 241 24.14 -4.80 -9.90
N HIS A 242 23.36 -4.06 -9.09
CA HIS A 242 21.98 -3.73 -9.41
C HIS A 242 21.88 -2.64 -10.49
N LYS A 243 20.93 -2.81 -11.40
CA LYS A 243 20.67 -1.82 -12.48
C LYS A 243 19.95 -0.58 -11.95
N LEU A 244 18.94 -0.79 -11.10
CA LEU A 244 18.12 0.27 -10.52
C LEU A 244 18.79 0.89 -9.29
N GLN A 245 18.56 2.18 -9.07
CA GLN A 245 19.00 2.84 -7.85
C GLN A 245 18.06 2.49 -6.69
N LEU A 246 18.53 2.70 -5.46
CA LEU A 246 17.72 2.40 -4.27
C LEU A 246 16.39 3.19 -4.26
N CYS A 247 16.38 4.44 -4.72
CA CYS A 247 15.15 5.24 -4.81
C CYS A 247 14.10 4.61 -5.75
N ASP A 248 14.55 4.03 -6.86
CA ASP A 248 13.69 3.37 -7.87
C ASP A 248 13.08 2.07 -7.32
N LEU A 249 13.78 1.41 -6.40
CA LEU A 249 13.28 0.22 -5.72
C LEU A 249 12.30 0.59 -4.59
N LEU A 250 12.61 1.61 -3.80
CA LEU A 250 11.78 2.05 -2.67
C LEU A 250 10.45 2.70 -3.10
N ILE A 251 10.28 3.08 -4.36
CA ILE A 251 8.97 3.57 -4.84
C ILE A 251 8.01 2.45 -5.26
N LYS A 252 8.52 1.23 -5.47
CA LYS A 252 7.73 0.11 -6.00
C LYS A 252 6.52 -0.27 -5.15
N PRO A 253 6.55 -0.27 -3.81
CA PRO A 253 5.33 -0.54 -3.03
C PRO A 253 4.21 0.48 -3.25
N VAL A 254 4.57 1.76 -3.41
CA VAL A 254 3.61 2.83 -3.69
C VAL A 254 2.98 2.63 -5.07
N GLN A 255 3.79 2.27 -6.06
CA GLN A 255 3.31 1.96 -7.41
C GLN A 255 2.43 0.70 -7.43
N ARG A 256 2.84 -0.35 -6.71
CA ARG A 256 2.15 -1.65 -6.74
C ARG A 256 0.74 -1.56 -6.18
N ILE A 257 0.56 -0.88 -5.03
CA ILE A 257 -0.78 -0.74 -4.43
C ILE A 257 -1.75 0.01 -5.36
N MET A 258 -1.23 0.91 -6.20
CA MET A 258 -2.01 1.65 -7.19
C MET A 258 -2.24 0.85 -8.48
N LYS A 259 -1.32 -0.04 -8.86
CA LYS A 259 -1.49 -0.90 -10.04
C LYS A 259 -2.58 -1.95 -9.83
N TYR A 260 -2.77 -2.47 -8.61
CA TYR A 260 -3.81 -3.47 -8.34
C TYR A 260 -5.23 -2.98 -8.68
N GLN A 261 -5.58 -1.72 -8.38
CA GLN A 261 -6.91 -1.19 -8.74
C GLN A 261 -7.12 -1.13 -10.26
N LEU A 262 -6.08 -0.85 -11.04
CA LEU A 262 -6.16 -0.76 -12.50
C LEU A 262 -6.37 -2.16 -13.11
N LEU A 263 -5.56 -3.13 -12.67
CA LEU A 263 -5.65 -4.52 -13.13
C LEU A 263 -7.00 -5.15 -12.74
N LEU A 264 -7.45 -4.97 -11.50
CA LEU A 264 -8.75 -5.49 -11.06
C LEU A 264 -9.91 -4.84 -11.82
N ARG A 265 -9.82 -3.55 -12.15
CA ARG A 265 -10.83 -2.85 -12.97
C ARG A 265 -10.94 -3.44 -14.36
N ASP A 266 -9.81 -3.74 -15.00
CA ASP A 266 -9.81 -4.37 -16.33
C ASP A 266 -10.30 -5.82 -16.27
N ILE A 267 -9.89 -6.60 -15.26
CA ILE A 267 -10.40 -7.97 -15.03
C ILE A 267 -11.92 -7.94 -14.81
N TYR A 268 -12.43 -7.02 -13.99
CA TYR A 268 -13.86 -6.84 -13.75
C TYR A 268 -14.61 -6.53 -15.05
N LYS A 269 -14.13 -5.55 -15.82
CA LYS A 269 -14.70 -5.14 -17.11
C LYS A 269 -14.79 -6.31 -18.10
N TYR A 270 -13.76 -7.14 -18.20
CA TYR A 270 -13.79 -8.30 -19.09
C TYR A 270 -14.60 -9.47 -18.52
N THR A 271 -14.68 -9.63 -17.20
CA THR A 271 -15.57 -10.60 -16.53
C THR A 271 -17.05 -10.27 -16.79
N GLU A 272 -17.45 -8.99 -16.74
CA GLU A 272 -18.81 -8.56 -17.09
C GLU A 272 -19.14 -8.85 -18.56
N ARG A 273 -18.21 -8.55 -19.47
CA ARG A 273 -18.38 -8.80 -20.92
C ARG A 273 -18.37 -10.28 -21.30
N ALA A 274 -17.75 -11.12 -20.47
CA ALA A 274 -17.76 -12.57 -20.60
C ALA A 274 -18.98 -13.22 -19.93
N ASN A 275 -19.91 -12.42 -19.37
CA ASN A 275 -21.15 -12.88 -18.77
C ASN A 275 -20.94 -13.91 -17.63
N LEU A 276 -19.99 -13.61 -16.73
CA LEU A 276 -19.65 -14.44 -15.56
C LEU A 276 -20.16 -13.84 -14.24
N PRO A 277 -21.49 -13.84 -13.98
CA PRO A 277 -22.10 -13.11 -12.86
C PRO A 277 -21.68 -13.63 -11.48
N SER A 278 -21.27 -14.91 -11.37
CA SER A 278 -20.80 -15.49 -10.11
C SER A 278 -19.52 -14.84 -9.58
N GLU A 279 -18.72 -14.24 -10.46
CA GLU A 279 -17.43 -13.64 -10.09
C GLU A 279 -17.52 -12.13 -9.92
N THR A 280 -18.44 -11.47 -10.66
CA THR A 280 -18.56 -10.01 -10.76
C THR A 280 -18.69 -9.32 -9.40
N GLU A 281 -19.57 -9.77 -8.51
CA GLU A 281 -19.73 -9.10 -7.20
C GLU A 281 -18.48 -9.23 -6.32
N SER A 282 -17.82 -10.38 -6.35
CA SER A 282 -16.59 -10.59 -5.58
C SER A 282 -15.44 -9.68 -6.08
N LEU A 283 -15.33 -9.51 -7.39
CA LEU A 283 -14.36 -8.60 -8.00
C LEU A 283 -14.68 -7.13 -7.71
N ARG A 284 -15.98 -6.76 -7.69
CA ARG A 284 -16.43 -5.41 -7.31
C ARG A 284 -15.99 -5.06 -5.90
N LEU A 285 -16.16 -5.99 -4.95
CA LEU A 285 -15.70 -5.82 -3.57
C LEU A 285 -14.16 -5.74 -3.47
N ALA A 286 -13.44 -6.53 -4.26
CA ALA A 286 -11.97 -6.45 -4.33
C ALA A 286 -11.49 -5.10 -4.84
N MET A 287 -12.14 -4.55 -5.88
CA MET A 287 -11.84 -3.19 -6.38
C MET A 287 -12.06 -2.12 -5.31
N GLN A 288 -13.14 -2.22 -4.53
CA GLN A 288 -13.38 -1.29 -3.40
C GLN A 288 -12.24 -1.35 -2.38
N VAL A 289 -11.75 -2.54 -2.04
CA VAL A 289 -10.59 -2.69 -1.15
C VAL A 289 -9.37 -1.98 -1.73
N MET A 290 -9.09 -2.14 -3.03
CA MET A 290 -7.96 -1.49 -3.71
C MET A 290 -8.13 0.02 -3.94
N GLN A 291 -9.33 0.58 -3.81
CA GLN A 291 -9.54 2.03 -3.77
C GLN A 291 -9.36 2.61 -2.36
N VAL A 292 -9.80 1.88 -1.34
CA VAL A 292 -9.75 2.34 0.06
C VAL A 292 -8.32 2.40 0.59
N VAL A 293 -7.46 1.43 0.25
CA VAL A 293 -6.08 1.38 0.79
C VAL A 293 -5.24 2.58 0.36
N PRO A 294 -5.15 2.95 -0.94
CA PRO A 294 -4.43 4.16 -1.34
C PRO A 294 -5.03 5.43 -0.74
N LYS A 295 -6.36 5.55 -0.69
CA LYS A 295 -7.02 6.69 -0.05
C LYS A 295 -6.62 6.82 1.43
N ALA A 296 -6.65 5.71 2.18
CA ALA A 296 -6.24 5.68 3.58
C ALA A 296 -4.76 6.05 3.77
N ALA A 297 -3.88 5.63 2.85
CA ALA A 297 -2.48 6.04 2.85
C ALA A 297 -2.33 7.57 2.67
N ASN A 298 -3.05 8.16 1.71
CA ASN A 298 -3.08 9.61 1.51
C ASN A 298 -3.62 10.35 2.74
N ASP A 299 -4.74 9.89 3.30
CA ASP A 299 -5.34 10.51 4.48
C ASP A 299 -4.40 10.45 5.70
N MET A 300 -3.65 9.35 5.86
CA MET A 300 -2.66 9.22 6.92
C MET A 300 -1.42 10.12 6.72
N MET A 301 -1.15 10.61 5.51
CA MET A 301 -0.14 11.66 5.30
C MET A 301 -0.58 13.00 5.89
N ASP A 302 -1.88 13.33 5.80
CA ASP A 302 -2.43 14.54 6.43
C ASP A 302 -2.43 14.41 7.95
N VAL A 303 -2.79 13.24 8.48
CA VAL A 303 -2.66 12.92 9.91
C VAL A 303 -1.21 13.08 10.39
N GLY A 304 -0.21 12.72 9.59
CA GLY A 304 1.20 12.93 9.91
C GLY A 304 1.59 14.40 10.13
N ARG A 305 0.77 15.36 9.67
CA ARG A 305 0.94 16.80 9.87
C ARG A 305 0.14 17.34 11.06
N LEU A 306 -0.56 16.47 11.80
CA LEU A 306 -1.25 16.83 13.04
C LEU A 306 -0.23 17.14 14.14
N GLN A 307 -0.33 18.33 14.71
CA GLN A 307 0.52 18.83 15.79
C GLN A 307 -0.29 19.09 17.05
N GLY A 308 0.34 18.90 18.21
CA GLY A 308 -0.25 19.21 19.51
C GLY A 308 -1.26 18.19 20.04
N PHE A 309 -1.43 17.04 19.37
CA PHE A 309 -2.18 15.91 19.91
C PHE A 309 -1.31 15.11 20.88
N ASP A 310 -1.74 15.02 22.14
CA ASP A 310 -1.05 14.29 23.20
C ASP A 310 -1.54 12.84 23.27
N GLY A 311 -1.15 12.04 22.28
CA GLY A 311 -1.55 10.64 22.18
C GLY A 311 -0.86 9.88 21.05
N LYS A 312 -0.91 8.55 21.11
CA LYS A 312 -0.38 7.70 20.03
C LYS A 312 -1.45 7.50 18.97
N ILE A 313 -1.34 8.20 17.85
CA ILE A 313 -2.23 8.07 16.68
C ILE A 313 -2.31 6.61 16.21
N THR A 314 -1.18 5.91 16.15
CA THR A 314 -1.11 4.51 15.74
C THR A 314 -1.86 3.54 16.65
N ALA A 315 -2.23 3.97 17.86
CA ALA A 315 -3.03 3.17 18.79
C ALA A 315 -4.55 3.38 18.65
N GLN A 316 -5.00 4.32 17.81
CA GLN A 316 -6.41 4.72 17.71
C GLN A 316 -7.24 3.88 16.73
N GLY A 317 -6.65 2.84 16.15
CA GLY A 317 -7.27 2.02 15.10
C GLY A 317 -7.23 2.69 13.73
N ARG A 318 -8.08 2.24 12.81
CA ARG A 318 -8.12 2.75 11.44
C ARG A 318 -8.76 4.14 11.39
N LEU A 319 -8.22 5.01 10.53
CA LEU A 319 -8.86 6.26 10.15
C LEU A 319 -10.05 5.96 9.23
N LEU A 320 -11.21 6.50 9.58
CA LEU A 320 -12.49 6.31 8.90
C LEU A 320 -12.86 7.55 8.08
N ILE A 321 -12.63 8.75 8.62
CA ILE A 321 -12.96 10.03 7.97
C ILE A 321 -11.81 11.02 8.15
N ASN A 322 -11.47 11.71 7.07
CA ASN A 322 -10.54 12.84 7.02
C ASN A 322 -11.19 13.96 6.20
N GLU A 323 -12.02 14.79 6.82
CA GLU A 323 -12.78 15.82 6.12
C GLU A 323 -12.88 17.13 6.92
N THR A 324 -13.03 18.25 6.21
CA THR A 324 -13.36 19.54 6.82
C THR A 324 -14.85 19.59 7.11
N LEU A 325 -15.21 19.68 8.39
CA LEU A 325 -16.59 19.79 8.85
C LEU A 325 -16.85 21.14 9.51
N VAL A 326 -18.08 21.64 9.40
CA VAL A 326 -18.54 22.81 10.15
C VAL A 326 -19.01 22.32 11.53
N CYS A 327 -18.24 22.60 12.56
CA CYS A 327 -18.52 22.19 13.93
C CYS A 327 -19.12 23.35 14.74
N CYS A 328 -20.13 23.03 15.54
CA CYS A 328 -20.83 23.97 16.41
C CYS A 328 -20.79 23.45 17.85
N GLU A 329 -20.51 24.33 18.82
CA GLU A 329 -20.45 23.99 20.24
C GLU A 329 -21.63 24.65 20.99
N GLY A 330 -22.50 23.86 21.63
CA GLY A 330 -23.60 24.34 22.48
C GLY A 330 -24.88 23.48 22.42
N ALA A 331 -25.76 23.63 23.42
CA ALA A 331 -27.01 22.86 23.57
C ALA A 331 -28.27 23.57 23.01
N SER A 332 -28.15 24.79 22.49
CA SER A 332 -29.29 25.63 22.11
C SER A 332 -29.26 26.00 20.62
N ALA A 333 -30.35 25.67 19.91
CA ALA A 333 -30.49 25.75 18.45
C ALA A 333 -30.39 27.15 17.81
N PHE A 334 -30.23 28.22 18.60
CA PHE A 334 -30.54 29.57 18.15
C PHE A 334 -29.36 30.53 17.94
N ASN A 335 -28.11 30.14 18.25
CA ASN A 335 -26.92 31.00 18.05
C ASN A 335 -25.64 30.19 17.74
N PHE A 336 -25.57 29.52 16.58
CA PHE A 336 -24.35 28.82 16.17
C PHE A 336 -23.59 29.57 15.09
N LYS A 337 -22.43 30.12 15.45
CA LYS A 337 -21.39 30.46 14.48
C LYS A 337 -20.53 29.21 14.28
N GLY A 338 -20.86 28.43 13.25
CA GLY A 338 -20.11 27.23 12.91
C GLY A 338 -18.65 27.55 12.63
N LYS A 339 -17.74 26.72 13.15
CA LYS A 339 -16.31 26.78 12.88
C LYS A 339 -15.91 25.62 11.98
N GLU A 340 -15.26 25.92 10.86
CA GLU A 340 -14.66 24.90 10.02
C GLU A 340 -13.45 24.28 10.74
N LEU A 341 -13.51 22.96 10.96
CA LEU A 341 -12.45 22.18 11.57
C LEU A 341 -12.14 20.98 10.67
N GLN A 342 -10.87 20.64 10.55
CA GLN A 342 -10.47 19.35 9.99
C GLN A 342 -10.72 18.28 11.05
N VAL A 343 -11.53 17.29 10.70
CA VAL A 343 -11.92 16.19 11.59
C VAL A 343 -11.27 14.90 11.13
N PHE A 344 -10.51 14.27 12.03
CA PHE A 344 -9.96 12.94 11.87
C PHE A 344 -10.75 11.97 12.74
N LEU A 345 -11.61 11.15 12.13
CA LEU A 345 -12.36 10.11 12.83
C LEU A 345 -11.59 8.80 12.73
N PHE A 346 -11.12 8.27 13.84
CA PHE A 346 -10.58 6.92 13.96
C PHE A 346 -11.59 5.98 14.62
N GLU A 347 -11.32 4.67 14.59
CA GLU A 347 -12.14 3.66 15.25
C GLU A 347 -12.30 3.89 16.77
N GLN A 348 -11.32 4.54 17.42
CA GLN A 348 -11.34 4.77 18.87
C GLN A 348 -11.39 6.24 19.30
N ILE A 349 -11.29 7.21 18.38
CA ILE A 349 -11.24 8.63 18.75
C ILE A 349 -11.69 9.53 17.59
N ILE A 350 -12.31 10.66 17.93
CA ILE A 350 -12.54 11.77 17.00
C ILE A 350 -11.58 12.89 17.37
N ILE A 351 -10.74 13.34 16.44
CA ILE A 351 -9.82 14.47 16.65
C ILE A 351 -10.28 15.67 15.82
N PHE A 352 -10.47 16.80 16.49
CA PHE A 352 -10.79 18.08 15.89
C PHE A 352 -9.54 18.94 15.81
N SER A 353 -9.27 19.51 14.64
CA SER A 353 -8.09 20.33 14.40
C SER A 353 -8.39 21.53 13.51
N GLU A 354 -7.58 22.57 13.63
CA GLU A 354 -7.64 23.75 12.78
C GLU A 354 -6.52 23.66 11.74
N ALA A 355 -6.89 23.72 10.45
CA ALA A 355 -5.92 23.75 9.36
C ALA A 355 -5.25 25.12 9.30
N VAL A 356 -3.93 25.15 9.40
CA VAL A 356 -3.10 26.35 9.34
C VAL A 356 -2.21 26.27 8.11
N GLY A 357 -2.24 27.33 7.28
CA GLY A 357 -1.57 27.37 5.98
C GLY A 357 -2.50 26.99 4.83
N LYS A 358 -2.10 27.32 3.60
CA LYS A 358 -2.85 26.99 2.39
C LYS A 358 -2.20 25.81 1.68
N LYS A 359 -3.01 24.91 1.13
CA LYS A 359 -2.55 23.94 0.16
C LYS A 359 -2.15 24.68 -1.11
N THR A 360 -0.88 24.65 -1.46
CA THR A 360 -0.33 25.15 -2.71
C THR A 360 0.41 24.01 -3.41
N GLN A 361 0.95 24.27 -4.60
CA GLN A 361 1.77 23.29 -5.32
C GLN A 361 3.04 22.89 -4.53
N PHE A 362 3.49 23.74 -3.60
CA PHE A 362 4.74 23.55 -2.85
C PHE A 362 4.53 23.36 -1.34
N THR A 363 3.33 23.65 -0.82
CA THR A 363 3.07 23.64 0.63
C THR A 363 1.77 22.95 0.95
N ASN A 364 1.79 22.13 1.98
CA ASN A 364 0.58 21.51 2.53
C ASN A 364 0.20 22.16 3.87
N PRO A 365 -1.09 22.17 4.24
CA PRO A 365 -1.53 22.68 5.53
C PRO A 365 -0.99 21.82 6.68
N VAL A 366 -0.77 22.47 7.83
CA VAL A 366 -0.49 21.83 9.11
C VAL A 366 -1.78 21.80 9.92
N TYR A 367 -2.05 20.71 10.63
CA TYR A 367 -3.26 20.57 11.42
C TYR A 367 -2.96 20.77 12.90
N ILE A 368 -3.53 21.79 13.51
CA ILE A 368 -3.32 22.11 14.93
C ILE A 368 -4.46 21.52 15.74
N HIS A 369 -4.15 20.55 16.61
CA HIS A 369 -5.12 19.93 17.51
C HIS A 369 -5.89 20.97 18.33
N LYS A 370 -7.21 20.77 18.47
CA LYS A 370 -8.11 21.62 19.27
C LYS A 370 -8.83 20.83 20.35
N ALA A 371 -9.43 19.71 19.99
CA ALA A 371 -10.21 18.88 20.91
C ALA A 371 -10.24 17.45 20.39
N HIS A 372 -10.64 16.51 21.25
CA HIS A 372 -10.96 15.15 20.84
C HIS A 372 -12.08 14.55 21.69
N ILE A 373 -12.72 13.51 21.16
CA ILE A 373 -13.75 12.71 21.83
C ILE A 373 -13.31 11.25 21.75
N GLN A 374 -13.29 10.56 22.89
CA GLN A 374 -12.89 9.15 23.01
C GLN A 374 -14.04 8.28 23.48
#